data_AF-A0A2V5KKI7-F1
#
_entry.id   AF-A0A2V5KKI7-F1
#
_cell.length_a   1.000
_cell.length_b   1.000
_cell.length_c   1.000
_cell.angle_alpha   90.00
_cell.angle_beta   90.00
_cell.angle_gamma   90.00
#
_symmetry.space_group_name_H-M   'P 1'
#
loop_
_entity.id
_entity.type
_entity.pdbx_description
1 polymer ?
#
loop_
_entity_poly.entity_id
_entity_poly.type
_entity_poly.pdbx_seq_one_letter_code
_entity_poly.pdbx_strand_id
1 'polypeptide(L)'
;MKSVLFVCTGNICRSPMAEGLFRRLLGNREDIEILSAGVHAVRGQPPSLYAVQVCEEEGADISGQRSQPLTAALVDRATHIFAMTGGHVETIQTMFPQSADKTFLLREFEEAGTTVWRDVPDPIGLGREVYEDCAHIIKNALPSVLGFVQQSALVPPGAARTGDVYVGGDIFHRMEQERLTPSSRIYGEALRRTDPEIYDAIMAEEKRQRENIELIASENFTSRAVMEAQGSVLTNKYAEGYPRKRWYGGCENVDTAEQLAIDRSKRLFGCEHVNVQPHSGAQANMAVYFSVLKPGDKILAMNLAHGGHLTHGHPANFSGKFYTVSQYGVSEKTEQIDYDALQKQAEEVRPLMITAGASAYPRIIDFPRLRQIADSVGALLFIDMAHIAGLVAGGQHPSPIPHAQFITTTTHKSLRGPRGGIVMCEERFAKQIDATVFPGVQGGPLMHVIAAKAVCFHEALQPQFREYQRQVVLNAKALAAGLAKHGYRIVSGGTDNHLMLVDLRPKDLNGKEAQETLDRAGITVNKNAIPFDTSSPFKPGGIRVGTPAVTTRGMKEEEMLEIADLMAEAL
;
A
#
# COMPACT_ATOMS: atom_id res chain seq x y z
N MET A 1 36.74 -6.06 -21.39
CA MET A 1 36.89 -4.78 -20.67
C MET A 1 35.56 -4.48 -20.00
N LYS A 2 35.54 -4.20 -18.70
CA LYS A 2 34.31 -3.81 -17.99
C LYS A 2 34.06 -2.32 -18.26
N SER A 3 32.80 -1.92 -18.38
CA SER A 3 32.42 -0.51 -18.55
C SER A 3 31.46 -0.12 -17.44
N VAL A 4 31.84 0.89 -16.65
CA VAL A 4 31.07 1.44 -15.54
C VAL A 4 30.51 2.80 -15.97
N LEU A 5 29.21 2.98 -15.80
CA LEU A 5 28.51 4.22 -16.15
C LEU A 5 27.85 4.82 -14.90
N PHE A 6 28.28 6.00 -14.48
CA PHE A 6 27.62 6.76 -13.40
C PHE A 6 26.55 7.69 -13.96
N VAL A 7 25.34 7.66 -13.40
CA VAL A 7 24.20 8.43 -13.93
C VAL A 7 23.57 9.33 -12.86
N CYS A 8 23.47 10.62 -13.15
CA CYS A 8 22.69 11.58 -12.36
C CYS A 8 21.72 12.38 -13.24
N THR A 9 21.19 13.50 -12.76
CA THR A 9 20.24 14.32 -13.53
C THR A 9 20.92 15.05 -14.68
N GLY A 10 21.80 16.01 -14.37
CA GLY A 10 22.40 16.92 -15.36
C GLY A 10 23.81 16.59 -15.82
N ASN A 11 24.47 15.58 -15.22
CA ASN A 11 25.87 15.22 -15.48
C ASN A 11 26.87 16.37 -15.31
N ILE A 12 26.65 17.21 -14.29
CA ILE A 12 27.53 18.34 -13.93
C ILE A 12 27.95 18.37 -12.45
N CYS A 13 27.34 17.55 -11.59
CA CYS A 13 27.68 17.45 -10.17
C CYS A 13 28.00 16.00 -9.79
N ARG A 14 26.97 15.22 -9.41
CA ARG A 14 27.12 13.88 -8.83
C ARG A 14 27.84 12.86 -9.71
N SER A 15 27.41 12.65 -10.96
CA SER A 15 28.04 11.64 -11.83
C SER A 15 29.46 11.99 -12.29
N PRO A 16 29.82 13.28 -12.54
CA PRO A 16 31.21 13.67 -12.72
C PRO A 16 32.11 13.43 -11.50
N MET A 17 31.61 13.73 -10.29
CA MET A 17 32.35 13.45 -9.05
C MET A 17 32.60 11.95 -8.88
N ALA A 18 31.58 11.12 -9.11
CA ALA A 18 31.72 9.67 -9.07
C ALA A 18 32.72 9.13 -10.11
N GLU A 19 32.68 9.63 -11.35
CA GLU A 19 33.67 9.26 -12.39
C GLU A 19 35.09 9.63 -11.96
N GLY A 20 35.31 10.85 -11.46
CA GLY A 20 36.63 11.33 -11.06
C GLY A 20 37.21 10.57 -9.87
N LEU A 21 36.41 10.42 -8.80
CA LEU A 21 36.81 9.71 -7.59
C LEU A 21 37.04 8.22 -7.86
N PHE A 22 36.25 7.61 -8.74
CA PHE A 22 36.44 6.20 -9.12
C PHE A 22 37.67 6.01 -10.00
N ARG A 23 37.97 6.95 -10.89
CA ARG A 23 39.21 6.95 -11.68
C ARG A 23 40.44 7.05 -10.78
N ARG A 24 40.40 7.91 -9.75
CA ARG A 24 41.45 7.99 -8.72
C ARG A 24 41.59 6.66 -7.97
N LEU A 25 40.49 6.05 -7.55
CA LEU A 25 40.50 4.76 -6.85
C LEU A 25 41.11 3.64 -7.70
N LEU A 26 40.89 3.65 -9.01
CA LEU A 26 41.42 2.65 -9.95
C LEU A 26 42.92 2.82 -10.28
N GLY A 27 43.48 4.03 -10.12
CA GLY A 27 44.86 4.32 -10.47
C GLY A 27 45.15 4.09 -11.95
N ASN A 28 46.22 3.35 -12.27
CA ASN A 28 46.66 3.09 -13.65
C ASN A 28 46.01 1.83 -14.28
N ARG A 29 44.86 1.39 -13.77
CA ARG A 29 44.16 0.22 -14.32
C ARG A 29 43.43 0.58 -15.61
N GLU A 30 43.65 -0.22 -16.65
CA GLU A 30 43.02 -0.06 -17.96
C GLU A 30 41.95 -1.11 -18.28
N ASP A 31 41.69 -2.05 -17.35
CA ASP A 31 40.73 -3.13 -17.57
C ASP A 31 39.25 -2.73 -17.32
N ILE A 32 39.04 -1.53 -16.75
CA ILE A 32 37.73 -0.92 -16.46
C ILE A 32 37.66 0.45 -17.12
N GLU A 33 36.73 0.61 -18.07
CA GLU A 33 36.33 1.90 -18.62
C GLU A 33 35.31 2.59 -17.68
N ILE A 34 35.45 3.90 -17.49
CA ILE A 34 34.61 4.69 -16.59
C ILE A 34 34.02 5.85 -17.39
N LEU A 35 32.71 5.99 -17.34
CA LEU A 35 31.96 7.04 -18.00
C LEU A 35 30.93 7.63 -17.03
N SER A 36 30.52 8.86 -17.28
CA SER A 36 29.35 9.47 -16.64
C SER A 36 28.37 10.03 -17.67
N ALA A 37 27.09 10.04 -17.31
CA ALA A 37 26.03 10.62 -18.13
C ALA A 37 24.90 11.18 -17.24
N GLY A 38 23.89 11.79 -17.87
CA GLY A 38 22.71 12.26 -17.15
C GLY A 38 21.41 12.07 -17.91
N VAL A 39 20.34 11.74 -17.18
CA VAL A 39 19.00 11.48 -17.76
C VAL A 39 18.38 12.72 -18.39
N HIS A 40 18.81 13.91 -17.97
CA HIS A 40 18.38 15.22 -18.48
C HIS A 40 19.58 16.15 -18.74
N ALA A 41 20.73 15.59 -19.10
CA ALA A 41 21.93 16.39 -19.33
C ALA A 41 21.88 17.15 -20.66
N VAL A 42 22.20 18.44 -20.61
CA VAL A 42 22.55 19.23 -21.79
C VAL A 42 23.99 18.91 -22.16
N ARG A 43 24.29 18.55 -23.41
CA ARG A 43 25.64 18.16 -23.83
C ARG A 43 26.62 19.33 -23.74
N GLY A 44 27.83 19.07 -23.23
CA GLY A 44 28.99 19.96 -23.33
C GLY A 44 29.17 20.96 -22.17
N GLN A 45 28.35 20.89 -21.12
CA GLN A 45 28.52 21.72 -19.93
C GLN A 45 29.69 21.21 -19.08
N PRO A 46 30.52 22.11 -18.51
CA PRO A 46 31.54 21.72 -17.54
C PRO A 46 30.87 21.32 -16.21
N PRO A 47 31.56 20.52 -15.36
CA PRO A 47 31.12 20.31 -14.00
C PRO A 47 31.00 21.63 -13.24
N SER A 48 30.13 21.66 -12.23
CA SER A 48 30.00 22.82 -11.34
C SER A 48 31.33 23.12 -10.63
N LEU A 49 31.58 24.40 -10.32
CA LEU A 49 32.83 24.82 -9.67
C LEU A 49 33.06 24.11 -8.33
N TYR A 50 32.02 23.95 -7.50
CA TYR A 50 32.16 23.25 -6.23
C TYR A 50 32.41 21.75 -6.41
N ALA A 51 31.83 21.09 -7.43
CA ALA A 51 32.18 19.70 -7.74
C ALA A 51 33.66 19.55 -8.14
N VAL A 52 34.20 20.50 -8.92
CA VAL A 52 35.63 20.52 -9.29
C VAL A 52 36.51 20.69 -8.04
N GLN A 53 36.22 21.71 -7.21
CA GLN A 53 37.01 22.01 -6.02
C GLN A 53 37.04 20.85 -5.02
N VAL A 54 35.87 20.27 -4.72
CA VAL A 54 35.79 19.16 -3.77
C VAL A 54 36.50 17.91 -4.30
N CYS A 55 36.40 17.61 -5.59
CA CYS A 55 37.16 16.51 -6.18
C CYS A 55 38.67 16.79 -6.21
N GLU A 56 39.09 18.02 -6.44
CA GLU A 56 40.50 18.42 -6.43
C GLU A 56 41.13 18.26 -5.03
N GLU A 57 40.39 18.59 -3.97
CA GLU A 57 40.79 18.35 -2.57
C GLU A 57 40.93 16.85 -2.25
N GLU A 58 40.08 16.04 -2.89
CA GLU A 58 40.18 14.59 -2.92
C GLU A 58 41.17 14.08 -3.98
N GLY A 59 41.95 14.97 -4.60
CA GLY A 59 42.97 14.76 -5.63
C GLY A 59 42.49 13.98 -6.86
N ALA A 60 41.28 14.26 -7.33
CA ALA A 60 40.74 13.88 -8.62
C ALA A 60 40.43 15.14 -9.44
N ASP A 61 41.06 15.29 -10.61
CA ASP A 61 40.73 16.39 -11.53
C ASP A 61 39.56 16.00 -12.43
N ILE A 62 38.44 16.72 -12.30
CA ILE A 62 37.25 16.56 -13.14
C ILE A 62 37.00 17.76 -14.07
N SER A 63 37.86 18.78 -14.07
CA SER A 63 37.66 20.04 -14.81
C SER A 63 37.56 19.85 -16.34
N GLY A 64 38.21 18.79 -16.86
CA GLY A 64 38.16 18.39 -18.26
C GLY A 64 36.89 17.65 -18.68
N GLN A 65 36.09 17.15 -17.74
CA GLN A 65 34.88 16.39 -18.07
C GLN A 65 33.82 17.29 -18.72
N ARG A 66 32.94 16.71 -19.55
CA ARG A 66 31.84 17.43 -20.20
C ARG A 66 30.58 16.61 -20.11
N SER A 67 29.49 17.27 -19.74
CA SER A 67 28.20 16.61 -19.61
C SER A 67 27.77 15.96 -20.94
N GLN A 68 27.13 14.80 -20.84
CA GLN A 68 26.52 14.11 -21.97
C GLN A 68 25.19 13.48 -21.57
N PRO A 69 24.18 13.50 -22.47
CA PRO A 69 22.92 12.82 -22.22
C PRO A 69 23.13 11.32 -22.17
N LEU A 70 22.35 10.65 -21.33
CA LEU A 70 22.25 9.20 -21.33
C LEU A 70 21.65 8.73 -22.66
N THR A 71 22.31 7.80 -23.34
CA THR A 71 21.87 7.27 -24.64
C THR A 71 21.85 5.74 -24.61
N ALA A 72 21.06 5.13 -25.51
CA ALA A 72 21.04 3.67 -25.68
C ALA A 72 22.46 3.11 -25.90
N ALA A 73 23.28 3.78 -26.72
CA ALA A 73 24.65 3.35 -26.98
C ALA A 73 25.52 3.32 -25.71
N LEU A 74 25.38 4.30 -24.81
CA LEU A 74 26.09 4.29 -23.52
C LEU A 74 25.58 3.18 -22.61
N VAL A 75 24.27 2.97 -22.57
CA VAL A 75 23.60 1.94 -21.76
C VAL A 75 23.96 0.54 -22.23
N ASP A 76 23.93 0.28 -23.54
CA ASP A 76 24.25 -1.02 -24.12
C ASP A 76 25.73 -1.37 -23.94
N ARG A 77 26.61 -0.37 -24.05
CA ARG A 77 28.05 -0.51 -23.78
C ARG A 77 28.37 -0.74 -22.31
N ALA A 78 27.60 -0.13 -21.40
CA ALA A 78 27.83 -0.27 -19.97
C ALA A 78 27.60 -1.73 -19.52
N THR A 79 28.57 -2.26 -18.77
CA THR A 79 28.42 -3.53 -18.06
C THR A 79 27.75 -3.33 -16.70
N HIS A 80 27.91 -2.15 -16.10
CA HIS A 80 27.33 -1.77 -14.81
C HIS A 80 26.95 -0.29 -14.87
N ILE A 81 25.75 0.03 -14.40
CA ILE A 81 25.22 1.38 -14.32
C ILE A 81 24.93 1.70 -12.86
N PHE A 82 25.53 2.75 -12.32
CA PHE A 82 25.29 3.20 -10.95
C PHE A 82 24.59 4.55 -10.96
N ALA A 83 23.35 4.55 -10.53
CA ALA A 83 22.49 5.70 -10.49
C ALA A 83 22.56 6.39 -9.13
N MET A 84 22.41 7.72 -9.11
CA MET A 84 22.52 8.50 -7.87
C MET A 84 21.28 8.47 -6.99
N THR A 85 20.11 8.13 -7.54
CA THR A 85 18.85 8.08 -6.79
C THR A 85 17.96 6.96 -7.31
N GLY A 86 17.00 6.51 -6.50
CA GLY A 86 15.97 5.55 -6.94
C GLY A 86 15.20 6.04 -8.16
N GLY A 87 14.86 7.33 -8.21
CA GLY A 87 14.21 7.93 -9.38
C GLY A 87 15.07 7.88 -10.66
N HIS A 88 16.40 7.94 -10.55
CA HIS A 88 17.28 7.71 -11.70
C HIS A 88 17.26 6.25 -12.15
N VAL A 89 17.25 5.28 -11.22
CA VAL A 89 17.11 3.85 -11.55
C VAL A 89 15.81 3.61 -12.31
N GLU A 90 14.69 4.11 -11.79
CA GLU A 90 13.38 4.00 -12.43
C GLU A 90 13.36 4.64 -13.83
N THR A 91 13.96 5.83 -13.98
CA THR A 91 14.06 6.52 -15.27
C THR A 91 14.87 5.71 -16.28
N ILE A 92 16.03 5.17 -15.87
CA ILE A 92 16.88 4.35 -16.73
C ILE A 92 16.14 3.07 -17.14
N GLN A 93 15.48 2.39 -16.21
CA GLN A 93 14.71 1.17 -16.49
C GLN A 93 13.48 1.43 -17.36
N THR A 94 12.85 2.61 -17.22
CA THR A 94 11.73 3.00 -18.08
C THR A 94 12.20 3.31 -19.50
N MET A 95 13.31 4.02 -19.66
CA MET A 95 13.86 4.39 -20.97
C MET A 95 14.58 3.23 -21.67
N PHE A 96 15.21 2.34 -20.90
CA PHE A 96 16.03 1.22 -21.37
C PHE A 96 15.77 -0.05 -20.55
N PRO A 97 14.60 -0.70 -20.72
CA PRO A 97 14.20 -1.84 -19.89
C PRO A 97 15.19 -3.01 -19.90
N GLN A 98 15.94 -3.18 -20.99
CA GLN A 98 16.98 -4.20 -21.14
C GLN A 98 18.18 -4.02 -20.22
N SER A 99 18.28 -2.90 -19.50
CA SER A 99 19.40 -2.58 -18.62
C SER A 99 19.09 -2.77 -17.13
N ALA A 100 17.90 -3.29 -16.80
CA ALA A 100 17.43 -3.42 -15.43
C ALA A 100 18.34 -4.32 -14.57
N ASP A 101 18.89 -5.39 -15.14
CA ASP A 101 19.79 -6.36 -14.49
C ASP A 101 21.20 -5.81 -14.21
N LYS A 102 21.54 -4.69 -14.84
CA LYS A 102 22.85 -4.02 -14.71
C LYS A 102 22.75 -2.59 -14.21
N THR A 103 21.60 -2.18 -13.67
CA THR A 103 21.37 -0.84 -13.10
C THR A 103 21.16 -0.93 -11.61
N PHE A 104 22.01 -0.22 -10.86
CA PHE A 104 22.07 -0.27 -9.40
C PHE A 104 22.01 1.13 -8.80
N LEU A 105 21.59 1.23 -7.54
CA LEU A 105 21.65 2.48 -6.79
C LEU A 105 23.00 2.58 -6.09
N LEU A 106 23.73 3.69 -6.30
CA LEU A 106 25.13 3.81 -5.84
C LEU A 106 25.29 3.54 -4.33
N ARG A 107 24.38 4.05 -3.50
CA ARG A 107 24.49 3.93 -2.04
C ARG A 107 24.10 2.56 -1.49
N GLU A 108 23.67 1.62 -2.33
CA GLU A 108 23.56 0.21 -1.93
C GLU A 108 24.92 -0.43 -1.65
N PHE A 109 25.99 0.25 -2.05
CA PHE A 109 27.37 -0.18 -1.87
C PHE A 109 28.08 0.55 -0.71
N GLU A 110 27.38 1.39 0.07
CA GLU A 110 27.91 1.89 1.34
C GLU A 110 27.92 0.78 2.41
N GLU A 111 28.75 0.93 3.45
CA GLU A 111 28.77 -0.02 4.56
C GLU A 111 27.39 -0.15 5.23
N ALA A 112 26.96 -1.38 5.48
CA ALA A 112 25.68 -1.66 6.12
C ALA A 112 25.56 -0.92 7.47
N GLY A 113 24.50 -0.13 7.64
CA GLY A 113 24.23 0.63 8.87
C GLY A 113 24.66 2.10 8.85
N THR A 114 25.26 2.60 7.77
CA THR A 114 25.76 3.99 7.71
C THR A 114 24.69 5.05 7.43
N THR A 115 23.61 4.78 6.67
CA THR A 115 22.45 5.70 6.56
C THR A 115 21.14 5.01 6.11
N VAL A 116 19.99 5.67 6.39
CA VAL A 116 18.61 5.21 6.05
C VAL A 116 18.15 5.68 4.66
N TRP A 117 18.80 6.71 4.11
CA TRP A 117 18.52 7.29 2.80
C TRP A 117 19.47 6.70 1.76
N ARG A 118 18.94 6.05 0.71
CA ARG A 118 19.77 5.41 -0.33
C ARG A 118 20.07 6.31 -1.53
N ASP A 119 19.56 7.54 -1.52
CA ASP A 119 19.82 8.53 -2.57
C ASP A 119 21.05 9.38 -2.22
N VAL A 120 21.85 9.72 -3.23
CA VAL A 120 22.87 10.76 -3.18
C VAL A 120 22.17 12.11 -3.35
N PRO A 121 22.12 12.96 -2.32
CA PRO A 121 21.45 14.26 -2.37
C PRO A 121 21.96 15.12 -3.53
N ASP A 122 21.07 15.88 -4.18
CA ASP A 122 21.50 16.75 -5.27
C ASP A 122 22.09 18.06 -4.74
N PRO A 123 23.39 18.34 -4.95
CA PRO A 123 24.02 19.54 -4.41
C PRO A 123 23.78 20.79 -5.30
N ILE A 124 23.08 20.65 -6.43
CA ILE A 124 22.95 21.72 -7.43
C ILE A 124 22.36 23.00 -6.83
N GLY A 125 23.06 24.12 -7.02
CA GLY A 125 22.63 25.43 -6.51
C GLY A 125 22.75 25.64 -5.00
N LEU A 126 23.29 24.68 -4.25
CA LEU A 126 23.48 24.74 -2.81
C LEU A 126 24.90 25.19 -2.42
N GLY A 127 25.11 25.37 -1.11
CA GLY A 127 26.39 25.72 -0.51
C GLY A 127 27.46 24.64 -0.73
N ARG A 128 28.73 25.05 -0.58
CA ARG A 128 29.88 24.16 -0.80
C ARG A 128 29.87 22.96 0.15
N GLU A 129 29.40 23.13 1.38
CA GLU A 129 29.28 22.04 2.36
C GLU A 129 28.44 20.87 1.83
N VAL A 130 27.42 21.13 1.02
CA VAL A 130 26.56 20.08 0.45
C VAL A 130 27.28 19.30 -0.66
N TYR A 131 28.22 19.93 -1.37
CA TYR A 131 29.09 19.23 -2.33
C TYR A 131 30.10 18.34 -1.62
N GLU A 132 30.64 18.79 -0.48
CA GLU A 132 31.55 18.00 0.36
C GLU A 132 30.86 16.75 0.89
N ASP A 133 29.66 16.90 1.47
CA ASP A 133 28.84 15.77 1.91
C ASP A 133 28.51 14.81 0.77
N CYS A 134 28.14 15.35 -0.39
CA CYS A 134 27.86 14.55 -1.58
C CYS A 134 29.09 13.76 -2.04
N ALA A 135 30.28 14.36 -2.05
CA ALA A 135 31.51 13.70 -2.44
C ALA A 135 31.92 12.62 -1.43
N HIS A 136 31.76 12.88 -0.13
CA HIS A 136 32.00 11.89 0.93
C HIS A 136 31.10 10.67 0.77
N ILE A 137 29.79 10.88 0.57
CA ILE A 137 28.81 9.82 0.30
C ILE A 137 29.26 8.97 -0.89
N ILE A 138 29.55 9.61 -2.03
CA ILE A 138 29.99 8.91 -3.24
C ILE A 138 31.25 8.11 -2.95
N LYS A 139 32.28 8.74 -2.39
CA LYS A 139 33.59 8.15 -2.09
C LYS A 139 33.48 6.91 -1.20
N ASN A 140 32.61 6.92 -0.20
CA ASN A 140 32.42 5.80 0.72
C ASN A 140 31.83 4.56 0.04
N ALA A 141 31.00 4.73 -0.99
CA ALA A 141 30.44 3.62 -1.75
C ALA A 141 31.44 2.97 -2.74
N LEU A 142 32.41 3.75 -3.25
CA LEU A 142 33.25 3.35 -4.37
C LEU A 142 34.11 2.08 -4.15
N PRO A 143 34.69 1.80 -2.96
CA PRO A 143 35.44 0.56 -2.72
C PRO A 143 34.59 -0.70 -2.92
N SER A 144 33.37 -0.69 -2.39
CA SER A 144 32.41 -1.79 -2.55
C SER A 144 31.91 -1.90 -3.99
N VAL A 145 31.68 -0.75 -4.66
CA VAL A 145 31.38 -0.73 -6.11
C VAL A 145 32.52 -1.40 -6.89
N LEU A 146 33.77 -1.10 -6.58
CA LEU A 146 34.92 -1.73 -7.24
C LEU A 146 34.96 -3.24 -6.99
N GLY A 147 34.76 -3.67 -5.73
CA GLY A 147 34.69 -5.09 -5.38
C GLY A 147 33.59 -5.83 -6.14
N PHE A 148 32.39 -5.25 -6.22
CA PHE A 148 31.26 -5.79 -6.98
C PHE A 148 31.57 -5.86 -8.48
N VAL A 149 32.04 -4.75 -9.07
CA VAL A 149 32.42 -4.71 -10.48
C VAL A 149 33.47 -5.76 -10.79
N GLN A 150 34.41 -6.07 -9.88
CA GLN A 150 35.42 -7.12 -10.09
C GLN A 150 34.85 -8.54 -10.04
N GLN A 151 33.94 -8.82 -9.11
CA GLN A 151 33.37 -10.15 -8.88
C GLN A 151 32.29 -10.53 -9.90
N SER A 152 31.60 -9.55 -10.48
CA SER A 152 30.55 -9.81 -11.48
C SER A 152 31.10 -10.41 -12.77
N ALA A 153 30.50 -11.51 -13.22
CA ALA A 153 30.78 -12.11 -14.53
C ALA A 153 30.34 -11.15 -15.66
N LEU A 154 31.07 -11.16 -16.78
CA LEU A 154 30.71 -10.35 -17.96
C LEU A 154 29.44 -10.92 -18.59
N VAL A 155 28.32 -10.20 -18.51
CA VAL A 155 27.11 -10.49 -19.30
C VAL A 155 27.30 -9.85 -20.69
N PRO A 156 27.28 -10.61 -21.80
CA PRO A 156 27.43 -10.06 -23.14
C PRO A 156 26.23 -9.15 -23.51
N PRO A 157 26.43 -8.04 -24.24
CA PRO A 157 25.31 -7.23 -24.73
C PRO A 157 24.55 -7.98 -25.84
N GLY A 158 23.27 -8.29 -25.58
CA GLY A 158 22.22 -8.39 -26.60
C GLY A 158 22.05 -9.73 -27.33
N ALA A 159 21.12 -10.55 -26.84
CA ALA A 159 20.24 -11.34 -27.70
C ALA A 159 18.81 -10.79 -27.54
N ALA A 160 18.53 -9.66 -28.18
CA ALA A 160 17.18 -9.09 -28.21
C ALA A 160 16.27 -9.97 -29.09
N ARG A 161 15.18 -10.46 -28.48
CA ARG A 161 14.03 -11.02 -29.20
C ARG A 161 13.36 -9.90 -29.99
N THR A 162 13.21 -10.12 -31.29
CA THR A 162 12.47 -9.28 -32.23
C THR A 162 10.98 -9.22 -31.85
N GLY A 163 10.45 -8.01 -31.70
CA GLY A 163 9.02 -7.71 -31.63
C GLY A 163 8.79 -6.35 -32.28
N ASP A 164 7.88 -6.31 -33.25
CA ASP A 164 7.76 -5.29 -34.30
C ASP A 164 7.52 -3.85 -33.79
N VAL A 165 8.20 -2.90 -34.45
CA VAL A 165 7.98 -1.46 -34.30
C VAL A 165 7.12 -0.97 -35.47
N TYR A 166 5.95 -0.41 -35.14
CA TYR A 166 5.11 0.36 -36.07
C TYR A 166 5.84 1.64 -36.49
N VAL A 167 6.01 1.82 -37.80
CA VAL A 167 6.48 3.06 -38.42
C VAL A 167 5.27 3.99 -38.65
N GLY A 168 5.32 5.20 -38.11
CA GLY A 168 4.36 6.27 -38.36
C GLY A 168 5.09 7.60 -38.37
N GLY A 169 5.11 8.26 -39.54
CA GLY A 169 6.03 9.34 -39.88
C GLY A 169 5.67 10.75 -39.42
N ASP A 170 6.67 11.61 -39.60
CA ASP A 170 6.73 13.07 -39.62
C ASP A 170 5.42 13.86 -39.54
N ILE A 171 5.33 14.72 -38.52
CA ILE A 171 4.77 16.08 -38.67
C ILE A 171 5.61 17.06 -37.82
N PHE A 172 6.42 17.87 -38.51
CA PHE A 172 7.05 19.07 -37.95
C PHE A 172 5.98 20.13 -37.66
N HIS A 173 5.99 20.70 -36.45
CA HIS A 173 5.44 22.05 -36.22
C HIS A 173 6.37 22.85 -35.28
N ARG A 174 6.91 23.95 -35.81
CA ARG A 174 7.54 25.04 -35.05
C ARG A 174 6.50 25.68 -34.13
N MET A 175 6.81 25.86 -32.84
CA MET A 175 6.30 26.96 -32.00
C MET A 175 7.35 27.35 -30.94
N GLU A 176 7.21 28.60 -30.51
CA GLU A 176 8.13 29.52 -29.83
C GLU A 176 8.74 29.13 -28.48
N GLN A 177 9.79 29.88 -28.15
CA GLN A 177 10.48 29.95 -26.87
C GLN A 177 9.50 30.31 -25.73
N GLU A 178 9.12 29.32 -24.91
CA GLU A 178 8.70 29.58 -23.54
C GLU A 178 9.68 28.94 -22.57
N ARG A 179 10.21 29.78 -21.67
CA ARG A 179 11.01 29.36 -20.52
C ARG A 179 10.14 28.51 -19.59
N LEU A 180 10.25 27.19 -19.71
CA LEU A 180 9.74 26.26 -18.70
C LEU A 180 10.95 25.69 -17.95
N THR A 181 11.19 26.21 -16.75
CA THR A 181 11.93 25.50 -15.71
C THR A 181 11.00 24.43 -15.12
N PRO A 182 11.28 23.12 -15.25
CA PRO A 182 10.62 22.11 -14.44
C PRO A 182 11.41 21.99 -13.14
N SER A 183 10.94 22.63 -12.07
CA SER A 183 11.35 22.23 -10.72
C SER A 183 10.77 20.83 -10.48
N SER A 184 11.60 19.78 -10.58
CA SER A 184 11.24 18.46 -10.08
C SER A 184 11.09 18.58 -8.56
N ARG A 185 9.85 18.73 -8.08
CA ARG A 185 9.56 18.82 -6.65
C ARG A 185 10.02 17.51 -5.99
N ILE A 186 11.05 17.57 -5.16
CA ILE A 186 11.41 16.46 -4.28
C ILE A 186 10.22 16.23 -3.35
N TYR A 187 9.73 14.99 -3.26
CA TYR A 187 8.60 14.64 -2.40
C TYR A 187 8.93 15.05 -0.95
N GLY A 188 8.06 15.86 -0.33
CA GLY A 188 8.23 16.31 1.05
C GLY A 188 9.11 17.56 1.26
N GLU A 189 9.77 18.13 0.25
CA GLU A 189 10.62 19.32 0.43
C GLU A 189 9.83 20.53 0.97
N ALA A 190 8.64 20.76 0.42
CA ALA A 190 7.74 21.81 0.90
C ALA A 190 7.31 21.59 2.35
N LEU A 191 7.13 20.32 2.76
CA LEU A 191 6.78 19.98 4.14
C LEU A 191 7.97 20.19 5.06
N ARG A 192 9.16 19.67 4.72
CA ARG A 192 10.40 19.84 5.51
C ARG A 192 10.71 21.31 5.81
N ARG A 193 10.51 22.19 4.83
CA ARG A 193 10.73 23.63 5.01
C ARG A 193 9.65 24.30 5.87
N THR A 194 8.41 23.84 5.78
CA THR A 194 7.26 24.45 6.47
C THR A 194 7.13 23.95 7.91
N ASP A 195 7.28 22.64 8.11
CA ASP A 195 7.10 21.93 9.37
C ASP A 195 8.08 20.72 9.41
N PRO A 196 9.32 20.94 9.87
CA PRO A 196 10.32 19.89 9.95
C PRO A 196 9.98 18.80 10.97
N GLU A 197 9.23 19.11 12.03
CA GLU A 197 8.85 18.13 13.06
C GLU A 197 7.89 17.08 12.48
N ILE A 198 6.89 17.52 11.71
CA ILE A 198 5.98 16.60 11.01
C ILE A 198 6.71 15.85 9.90
N TYR A 199 7.65 16.49 9.19
CA TYR A 199 8.49 15.80 8.21
C TYR A 199 9.28 14.65 8.87
N ASP A 200 9.97 14.92 9.97
CA ASP A 200 10.77 13.94 10.69
C ASP A 200 9.92 12.78 11.24
N ALA A 201 8.71 13.08 11.75
CA ALA A 201 7.75 12.05 12.18
C ALA A 201 7.30 11.13 11.04
N ILE A 202 7.01 11.69 9.85
CA ILE A 202 6.66 10.91 8.66
C ILE A 202 7.84 10.04 8.22
N MET A 203 9.05 10.59 8.24
CA MET A 203 10.25 9.83 7.86
C MET A 203 10.56 8.71 8.85
N ALA A 204 10.36 8.94 10.14
CA ALA A 204 10.48 7.91 11.17
C ALA A 204 9.45 6.78 10.98
N GLU A 205 8.22 7.09 10.63
CA GLU A 205 7.20 6.08 10.35
C GLU A 205 7.47 5.32 9.03
N GLU A 206 7.94 5.98 7.97
CA GLU A 206 8.38 5.30 6.75
C GLU A 206 9.51 4.31 7.06
N LYS A 207 10.46 4.69 7.92
CA LYS A 207 11.52 3.80 8.39
C LYS A 207 10.94 2.60 9.13
N ARG A 208 10.07 2.80 10.12
CA ARG A 208 9.42 1.71 10.87
C ARG A 208 8.71 0.72 9.94
N GLN A 209 7.91 1.23 8.99
CA GLN A 209 7.19 0.38 8.03
C GLN A 209 8.10 -0.45 7.12
N ARG A 210 9.28 0.08 6.78
CA ARG A 210 10.28 -0.63 5.96
C ARG A 210 11.04 -1.69 6.75
N GLU A 211 11.37 -1.39 8.01
CA GLU A 211 12.23 -2.23 8.84
C GLU A 211 11.44 -3.31 9.62
N ASN A 212 10.15 -3.10 9.89
CA ASN A 212 9.33 -4.05 10.63
C ASN A 212 8.55 -5.01 9.72
N ILE A 213 8.19 -6.17 10.27
CA ILE A 213 7.23 -7.13 9.71
C ILE A 213 5.83 -6.73 10.18
N GLU A 214 4.98 -6.26 9.26
CA GLU A 214 3.64 -5.75 9.56
C GLU A 214 2.58 -6.85 9.40
N LEU A 215 2.02 -7.33 10.52
CA LEU A 215 1.04 -8.42 10.56
C LEU A 215 -0.33 -7.97 11.10
N ILE A 216 -0.59 -6.67 11.27
CA ILE A 216 -1.94 -6.19 11.59
C ILE A 216 -2.88 -6.51 10.41
N ALA A 217 -3.86 -7.39 10.65
CA ALA A 217 -4.78 -7.89 9.61
C ALA A 217 -5.65 -6.84 8.89
N SER A 218 -5.73 -5.62 9.43
CA SER A 218 -6.44 -4.48 8.83
C SER A 218 -5.51 -3.48 8.15
N GLU A 219 -4.21 -3.70 8.16
CA GLU A 219 -3.22 -2.83 7.52
C GLU A 219 -2.76 -3.39 6.19
N ASN A 220 -2.25 -2.48 5.36
CA ASN A 220 -1.66 -2.77 4.06
C ASN A 220 -0.87 -1.57 3.59
N PHE A 221 0.04 -1.77 2.64
CA PHE A 221 0.77 -0.70 1.99
C PHE A 221 0.09 -0.33 0.67
N THR A 222 -0.41 0.89 0.56
CA THR A 222 -1.00 1.37 -0.70
C THR A 222 0.08 1.76 -1.72
N SER A 223 -0.29 1.85 -3.00
CA SER A 223 0.67 2.22 -4.05
C SER A 223 1.05 3.70 -3.96
N ARG A 224 2.22 4.05 -4.49
CA ARG A 224 2.63 5.46 -4.61
C ARG A 224 1.63 6.27 -5.43
N ALA A 225 1.02 5.70 -6.47
CA ALA A 225 -0.03 6.34 -7.26
C ALA A 225 -1.28 6.69 -6.43
N VAL A 226 -1.69 5.83 -5.49
CA VAL A 226 -2.78 6.14 -4.56
C VAL A 226 -2.38 7.28 -3.61
N MET A 227 -1.15 7.26 -3.08
CA MET A 227 -0.65 8.34 -2.21
C MET A 227 -0.55 9.69 -2.94
N GLU A 228 -0.10 9.70 -4.20
CA GLU A 228 -0.03 10.89 -5.05
C GLU A 228 -1.43 11.49 -5.31
N ALA A 229 -2.42 10.66 -5.65
CA ALA A 229 -3.79 11.12 -5.82
C ALA A 229 -4.37 11.71 -4.52
N GLN A 230 -4.08 11.07 -3.38
CA GLN A 230 -4.54 11.50 -2.06
C GLN A 230 -3.91 12.84 -1.64
N GLY A 231 -2.66 13.11 -2.00
CA GLY A 231 -1.94 14.36 -1.70
C GLY A 231 -2.12 15.47 -2.75
N SER A 232 -3.09 15.35 -3.66
CA SER A 232 -3.24 16.24 -4.82
C SER A 232 -4.06 17.51 -4.54
N VAL A 233 -4.09 18.41 -5.53
CA VAL A 233 -4.89 19.67 -5.51
C VAL A 233 -6.39 19.45 -5.28
N LEU A 234 -6.89 18.22 -5.48
CA LEU A 234 -8.28 17.86 -5.20
C LEU A 234 -8.65 18.01 -3.72
N THR A 235 -7.67 18.13 -2.82
CA THR A 235 -7.91 18.48 -1.41
C THR A 235 -8.57 19.85 -1.23
N ASN A 236 -8.38 20.77 -2.19
CA ASN A 236 -8.92 22.12 -2.12
C ASN A 236 -10.38 22.21 -2.60
N LYS A 237 -10.90 21.17 -3.26
CA LYS A 237 -12.18 21.24 -3.94
C LYS A 237 -13.34 20.83 -3.03
N TYR A 238 -14.21 21.79 -2.74
CA TYR A 238 -15.51 21.56 -2.10
C TYR A 238 -16.58 21.24 -3.16
N ALA A 239 -17.21 20.06 -3.09
CA ALA A 239 -18.06 19.52 -4.17
C ALA A 239 -19.32 18.79 -3.65
N GLU A 240 -20.09 19.44 -2.77
CA GLU A 240 -21.35 18.86 -2.25
C GLU A 240 -22.35 18.50 -3.34
N GLY A 241 -23.08 17.41 -3.11
CA GLY A 241 -23.96 16.77 -4.10
C GLY A 241 -23.26 15.60 -4.80
N TYR A 242 -23.75 15.28 -6.00
CA TYR A 242 -23.30 14.13 -6.80
C TYR A 242 -22.89 14.59 -8.20
N PRO A 243 -22.17 13.76 -8.99
CA PRO A 243 -21.77 14.13 -10.33
C PRO A 243 -22.92 14.69 -11.17
N ARG A 244 -22.70 15.85 -11.79
CA ARG A 244 -23.69 16.64 -12.57
C ARG A 244 -24.88 17.21 -11.77
N LYS A 245 -24.92 17.02 -10.45
CA LYS A 245 -25.94 17.53 -9.52
C LYS A 245 -25.27 18.07 -8.26
N ARG A 246 -24.44 19.11 -8.44
CA ARG A 246 -23.65 19.74 -7.39
C ARG A 246 -24.32 21.02 -6.87
N TRP A 247 -24.04 21.34 -5.61
CA TRP A 247 -24.46 22.61 -4.99
C TRP A 247 -23.52 23.78 -5.32
N TYR A 248 -22.30 23.48 -5.77
CA TYR A 248 -21.27 24.45 -6.11
C TYR A 248 -20.78 24.26 -7.55
N GLY A 249 -20.38 25.35 -8.21
CA GLY A 249 -19.79 25.34 -9.56
C GLY A 249 -18.33 24.86 -9.59
N GLY A 250 -17.77 24.71 -10.80
CA GLY A 250 -16.37 24.31 -11.03
C GLY A 250 -16.06 22.86 -10.66
N CYS A 251 -17.01 21.95 -10.89
CA CYS A 251 -16.93 20.54 -10.48
C CYS A 251 -16.64 19.56 -11.64
N GLU A 252 -16.41 20.05 -12.86
CA GLU A 252 -16.24 19.25 -14.08
C GLU A 252 -15.15 18.18 -13.94
N ASN A 253 -14.01 18.51 -13.32
CA ASN A 253 -12.89 17.59 -13.16
C ASN A 253 -13.11 16.61 -11.99
N VAL A 254 -13.73 17.04 -10.91
CA VAL A 254 -14.02 16.18 -9.76
C VAL A 254 -15.17 15.22 -10.03
N ASP A 255 -16.13 15.62 -10.86
CA ASP A 255 -17.18 14.73 -11.38
C ASP A 255 -16.56 13.59 -12.20
N THR A 256 -15.54 13.87 -13.00
CA THR A 256 -14.79 12.84 -13.73
C THR A 256 -14.13 11.84 -12.78
N ALA A 257 -13.43 12.32 -11.75
CA ALA A 257 -12.78 11.46 -10.76
C ALA A 257 -13.79 10.58 -9.97
N GLU A 258 -14.91 11.17 -9.55
CA GLU A 258 -15.96 10.44 -8.84
C GLU A 258 -16.68 9.43 -9.73
N GLN A 259 -16.99 9.79 -10.98
CA GLN A 259 -17.59 8.87 -11.94
C GLN A 259 -16.67 7.67 -12.24
N LEU A 260 -15.36 7.91 -12.39
CA LEU A 260 -14.39 6.83 -12.55
C LEU A 260 -14.35 5.90 -11.33
N ALA A 261 -14.43 6.44 -10.11
CA ALA A 261 -14.50 5.62 -8.90
C ALA A 261 -15.78 4.76 -8.89
N ILE A 262 -16.93 5.35 -9.22
CA ILE A 262 -18.24 4.66 -9.30
C ILE A 262 -18.18 3.52 -10.33
N ASP A 263 -17.80 3.84 -11.57
CA ASP A 263 -17.80 2.88 -12.68
C ASP A 263 -16.84 1.72 -12.44
N ARG A 264 -15.64 2.01 -11.92
CA ARG A 264 -14.65 0.97 -11.58
C ARG A 264 -15.13 0.09 -10.43
N SER A 265 -15.76 0.66 -9.40
CA SER A 265 -16.33 -0.12 -8.30
C SER A 265 -17.49 -1.00 -8.75
N LYS A 266 -18.38 -0.50 -9.61
CA LYS A 266 -19.45 -1.32 -10.22
C LYS A 266 -18.89 -2.49 -11.01
N ARG A 267 -17.86 -2.25 -11.84
CA ARG A 267 -17.16 -3.31 -12.59
C ARG A 267 -16.48 -4.33 -11.68
N LEU A 268 -15.89 -3.89 -10.57
CA LEU A 268 -15.13 -4.74 -9.66
C LEU A 268 -16.03 -5.70 -8.87
N PHE A 269 -17.18 -5.21 -8.39
CA PHE A 269 -18.05 -5.97 -7.49
C PHE A 269 -19.36 -6.45 -8.13
N GLY A 270 -19.70 -5.98 -9.34
CA GLY A 270 -20.95 -6.33 -10.00
C GLY A 270 -22.20 -5.79 -9.30
N CYS A 271 -22.11 -4.62 -8.65
CA CYS A 271 -23.22 -3.99 -7.94
C CYS A 271 -24.08 -3.10 -8.86
N GLU A 272 -25.36 -2.96 -8.51
CA GLU A 272 -26.32 -2.12 -9.23
C GLU A 272 -26.06 -0.62 -8.97
N HIS A 273 -25.91 -0.23 -7.70
CA HIS A 273 -25.54 1.11 -7.27
C HIS A 273 -24.33 1.10 -6.33
N VAL A 274 -23.53 2.17 -6.38
CA VAL A 274 -22.45 2.41 -5.43
C VAL A 274 -22.30 3.90 -5.13
N ASN A 275 -22.22 4.21 -3.84
CA ASN A 275 -21.83 5.51 -3.32
C ASN A 275 -20.39 5.46 -2.81
N VAL A 276 -19.51 6.26 -3.42
CA VAL A 276 -18.07 6.28 -3.12
C VAL A 276 -17.64 7.41 -2.18
N GLN A 277 -18.59 8.19 -1.66
CA GLN A 277 -18.30 9.37 -0.85
C GLN A 277 -17.96 9.11 0.65
N PRO A 278 -18.40 8.02 1.32
CA PRO A 278 -18.14 7.86 2.75
C PRO A 278 -16.65 8.04 3.12
N HIS A 279 -16.37 8.87 4.12
CA HIS A 279 -14.98 9.17 4.54
C HIS A 279 -14.35 7.99 5.29
N SER A 280 -15.14 7.06 5.80
CA SER A 280 -14.68 5.84 6.47
C SER A 280 -15.68 4.69 6.36
N GLY A 281 -15.26 3.48 6.73
CA GLY A 281 -16.17 2.34 6.83
C GLY A 281 -17.26 2.53 7.90
N ALA A 282 -16.94 3.20 9.01
CA ALA A 282 -17.94 3.47 10.05
C ALA A 282 -19.06 4.40 9.55
N GLN A 283 -18.72 5.41 8.76
CA GLN A 283 -19.71 6.27 8.10
C GLN A 283 -20.48 5.55 6.99
N ALA A 284 -19.85 4.65 6.25
CA ALA A 284 -20.56 3.81 5.28
C ALA A 284 -21.64 2.96 5.98
N ASN A 285 -21.30 2.33 7.11
CA ASN A 285 -22.27 1.57 7.90
C ASN A 285 -23.36 2.49 8.48
N MET A 286 -22.98 3.68 8.98
CA MET A 286 -23.94 4.67 9.49
C MET A 286 -24.95 5.08 8.41
N ALA A 287 -24.51 5.31 7.18
CA ALA A 287 -25.39 5.66 6.08
C ALA A 287 -26.41 4.54 5.78
N VAL A 288 -25.98 3.27 5.78
CA VAL A 288 -26.91 2.13 5.63
C VAL A 288 -27.93 2.11 6.76
N TYR A 289 -27.49 2.11 8.02
CA TYR A 289 -28.43 2.06 9.14
C TYR A 289 -29.42 3.23 9.14
N PHE A 290 -28.95 4.46 8.94
CA PHE A 290 -29.81 5.65 8.97
C PHE A 290 -30.75 5.73 7.77
N SER A 291 -30.41 5.06 6.67
CA SER A 291 -31.26 5.05 5.49
C SER A 291 -32.56 4.31 5.77
N VAL A 292 -32.50 3.17 6.48
CA VAL A 292 -33.65 2.24 6.59
C VAL A 292 -34.13 1.98 8.03
N LEU A 293 -33.35 2.31 9.06
CA LEU A 293 -33.72 2.08 10.45
C LEU A 293 -34.02 3.38 11.19
N LYS A 294 -34.92 3.28 12.17
CA LYS A 294 -35.24 4.30 13.17
C LYS A 294 -34.65 3.92 14.53
N PRO A 295 -34.37 4.88 15.41
CA PRO A 295 -33.99 4.57 16.78
C PRO A 295 -35.02 3.65 17.46
N GLY A 296 -34.55 2.62 18.16
CA GLY A 296 -35.35 1.57 18.78
C GLY A 296 -35.55 0.32 17.91
N ASP A 297 -35.37 0.42 16.59
CA ASP A 297 -35.51 -0.74 15.70
C ASP A 297 -34.54 -1.86 16.09
N LYS A 298 -34.98 -3.10 15.88
CA LYS A 298 -34.21 -4.29 16.26
C LYS A 298 -33.21 -4.67 15.17
N ILE A 299 -31.96 -4.90 15.57
CA ILE A 299 -30.94 -5.48 14.70
C ILE A 299 -30.39 -6.77 15.31
N LEU A 300 -30.02 -7.72 14.46
CA LEU A 300 -29.33 -8.95 14.84
C LEU A 300 -27.93 -8.94 14.22
N ALA A 301 -26.89 -8.98 15.04
CA ALA A 301 -25.51 -8.76 14.61
C ALA A 301 -24.51 -9.72 15.25
N MET A 302 -23.33 -9.87 14.64
CA MET A 302 -22.29 -10.74 15.17
C MET A 302 -21.73 -10.17 16.48
N ASN A 303 -21.61 -11.01 17.51
CA ASN A 303 -20.97 -10.65 18.77
C ASN A 303 -19.50 -10.23 18.55
N LEU A 304 -19.11 -9.10 19.13
CA LEU A 304 -17.73 -8.57 19.05
C LEU A 304 -16.69 -9.56 19.56
N ALA A 305 -16.96 -10.25 20.67
CA ALA A 305 -16.05 -11.24 21.25
C ALA A 305 -15.87 -12.46 20.34
N HIS A 306 -16.80 -12.70 19.41
CA HIS A 306 -16.78 -13.82 18.48
C HIS A 306 -16.32 -13.42 17.07
N GLY A 307 -15.88 -12.17 16.88
CA GLY A 307 -15.29 -11.70 15.62
C GLY A 307 -16.00 -10.53 14.96
N GLY A 308 -17.11 -10.04 15.53
CA GLY A 308 -17.86 -8.89 15.02
C GLY A 308 -17.07 -7.57 15.03
N HIS A 309 -17.72 -6.47 14.65
CA HIS A 309 -17.11 -5.13 14.66
C HIS A 309 -17.91 -4.15 15.52
N LEU A 310 -17.25 -3.11 16.02
CA LEU A 310 -17.86 -2.10 16.89
C LEU A 310 -19.11 -1.43 16.28
N THR A 311 -19.13 -1.23 14.97
CA THR A 311 -20.26 -0.61 14.25
C THR A 311 -21.43 -1.56 14.01
N HIS A 312 -21.35 -2.80 14.48
CA HIS A 312 -22.41 -3.80 14.35
C HIS A 312 -23.28 -3.87 15.62
N GLY A 313 -23.39 -2.78 16.38
CA GLY A 313 -24.25 -2.71 17.57
C GLY A 313 -23.52 -2.72 18.92
N HIS A 314 -22.22 -2.41 18.96
CA HIS A 314 -21.55 -2.27 20.26
C HIS A 314 -22.14 -1.08 21.05
N PRO A 315 -22.41 -1.20 22.38
CA PRO A 315 -23.08 -0.14 23.16
C PRO A 315 -22.37 1.22 23.16
N ALA A 316 -21.05 1.24 23.00
CA ALA A 316 -20.28 2.48 22.90
C ALA A 316 -20.39 3.18 21.52
N ASN A 317 -20.84 2.46 20.48
CA ASN A 317 -20.97 2.96 19.12
C ASN A 317 -22.38 3.50 18.84
N PHE A 318 -22.56 4.36 17.83
CA PHE A 318 -23.89 4.90 17.45
C PHE A 318 -24.92 3.79 17.23
N SER A 319 -24.50 2.67 16.61
CA SER A 319 -25.38 1.53 16.32
C SER A 319 -25.96 0.91 17.59
N GLY A 320 -25.14 0.68 18.63
CA GLY A 320 -25.62 0.17 19.91
C GLY A 320 -26.33 1.21 20.79
N LYS A 321 -26.13 2.50 20.53
CA LYS A 321 -26.86 3.59 21.22
C LYS A 321 -28.26 3.81 20.67
N PHE A 322 -28.45 3.63 19.37
CA PHE A 322 -29.71 3.96 18.70
C PHE A 322 -30.61 2.76 18.48
N TYR A 323 -30.08 1.56 18.33
CA TYR A 323 -30.88 0.38 17.97
C TYR A 323 -30.94 -0.64 19.11
N THR A 324 -31.97 -1.47 19.09
CA THR A 324 -32.09 -2.62 19.99
C THR A 324 -31.29 -3.78 19.41
N VAL A 325 -30.15 -4.10 20.02
CA VAL A 325 -29.19 -5.07 19.47
C VAL A 325 -29.38 -6.45 20.11
N SER A 326 -29.63 -7.45 19.27
CA SER A 326 -29.47 -8.88 19.60
C SER A 326 -28.24 -9.43 18.90
N GLN A 327 -27.63 -10.48 19.46
CA GLN A 327 -26.36 -11.00 18.97
C GLN A 327 -26.41 -12.48 18.62
N TYR A 328 -25.83 -12.83 17.46
CA TYR A 328 -25.45 -14.20 17.13
C TYR A 328 -23.94 -14.38 17.27
N GLY A 329 -23.49 -15.63 17.26
CA GLY A 329 -22.10 -15.98 17.52
C GLY A 329 -21.62 -17.19 16.78
N VAL A 330 -20.51 -17.73 17.26
CA VAL A 330 -19.93 -18.97 16.79
C VAL A 330 -20.26 -20.13 17.74
N SER A 331 -20.15 -21.36 17.26
CA SER A 331 -20.28 -22.57 18.08
C SER A 331 -19.06 -22.77 18.98
N GLU A 332 -19.24 -23.19 20.23
CA GLU A 332 -18.12 -23.61 21.11
C GLU A 332 -17.33 -24.80 20.56
N LYS A 333 -17.95 -25.63 19.71
CA LYS A 333 -17.29 -26.84 19.19
C LYS A 333 -16.39 -26.56 18.00
N THR A 334 -16.81 -25.66 17.11
CA THR A 334 -16.12 -25.41 15.83
C THR A 334 -15.49 -24.03 15.75
N GLU A 335 -15.90 -23.10 16.62
CA GLU A 335 -15.56 -21.68 16.56
C GLU A 335 -15.92 -21.03 15.20
N GLN A 336 -16.90 -21.62 14.50
CA GLN A 336 -17.50 -21.11 13.26
C GLN A 336 -18.91 -20.58 13.53
N ILE A 337 -19.41 -19.66 12.71
CA ILE A 337 -20.77 -19.10 12.84
C ILE A 337 -21.78 -20.24 12.95
N ASP A 338 -22.58 -20.21 14.00
CA ASP A 338 -23.65 -21.18 14.23
C ASP A 338 -24.92 -20.70 13.51
N TYR A 339 -25.09 -21.10 12.26
CA TYR A 339 -26.20 -20.64 11.42
C TYR A 339 -27.57 -21.12 11.90
N ASP A 340 -27.64 -22.26 12.61
CA ASP A 340 -28.90 -22.78 13.14
C ASP A 340 -29.30 -22.00 14.40
N ALA A 341 -28.34 -21.68 15.27
CA ALA A 341 -28.57 -20.77 16.38
C ALA A 341 -28.93 -19.35 15.88
N LEU A 342 -28.27 -18.86 14.83
CA LEU A 342 -28.59 -17.58 14.19
C LEU A 342 -30.03 -17.59 13.67
N GLN A 343 -30.46 -18.65 12.97
CA GLN A 343 -31.83 -18.77 12.47
C GLN A 343 -32.84 -18.72 13.61
N LYS A 344 -32.65 -19.53 14.66
CA LYS A 344 -33.55 -19.55 15.82
C LYS A 344 -33.64 -18.17 16.47
N GLN A 345 -32.51 -17.48 16.65
CA GLN A 345 -32.50 -16.11 17.17
C GLN A 345 -33.21 -15.13 16.26
N ALA A 346 -33.05 -15.24 14.94
CA ALA A 346 -33.76 -14.39 13.99
C ALA A 346 -35.29 -14.57 14.10
N GLU A 347 -35.76 -15.82 14.24
CA GLU A 347 -37.18 -16.16 14.40
C GLU A 347 -37.76 -15.61 15.71
N GLU A 348 -36.99 -15.66 16.80
CA GLU A 348 -37.38 -15.16 18.12
C GLU A 348 -37.37 -13.62 18.18
N VAL A 349 -36.30 -12.99 17.69
CA VAL A 349 -36.09 -11.53 17.80
C VAL A 349 -36.95 -10.78 16.79
N ARG A 350 -37.13 -11.36 15.59
CA ARG A 350 -37.68 -10.73 14.38
C ARG A 350 -37.04 -9.35 14.13
N PRO A 351 -35.73 -9.31 13.83
CA PRO A 351 -35.03 -8.06 13.60
C PRO A 351 -35.51 -7.41 12.29
N LEU A 352 -35.43 -6.07 12.21
CA LEU A 352 -35.63 -5.38 10.95
C LEU A 352 -34.42 -5.56 10.02
N MET A 353 -33.23 -5.76 10.59
CA MET A 353 -32.00 -5.98 9.85
C MET A 353 -31.11 -7.04 10.52
N ILE A 354 -30.57 -7.94 9.71
CA ILE A 354 -29.44 -8.79 10.07
C ILE A 354 -28.17 -8.16 9.52
N THR A 355 -27.21 -7.87 10.40
CA THR A 355 -25.89 -7.36 10.02
C THR A 355 -24.86 -8.48 10.13
N ALA A 356 -24.15 -8.73 9.04
CA ALA A 356 -23.07 -9.71 9.00
C ALA A 356 -21.80 -9.14 8.37
N GLY A 357 -20.68 -9.80 8.65
CA GLY A 357 -19.35 -9.23 8.45
C GLY A 357 -18.53 -9.33 9.73
N ALA A 358 -17.21 -9.38 9.59
CA ALA A 358 -16.33 -9.66 10.72
C ALA A 358 -15.03 -8.86 10.64
N SER A 359 -14.50 -8.53 11.80
CA SER A 359 -13.14 -8.03 11.97
C SER A 359 -12.16 -9.15 12.30
N ALA A 360 -12.62 -10.22 12.95
CA ALA A 360 -11.78 -11.28 13.46
C ALA A 360 -12.47 -12.64 13.32
N TYR A 361 -12.69 -13.06 12.07
CA TYR A 361 -13.27 -14.36 11.74
C TYR A 361 -12.48 -14.99 10.57
N PRO A 362 -11.77 -16.12 10.78
CA PRO A 362 -10.83 -16.65 9.80
C PRO A 362 -11.46 -17.58 8.76
N ARG A 363 -12.79 -17.74 8.76
CA ARG A 363 -13.50 -18.68 7.87
C ARG A 363 -14.37 -17.97 6.85
N ILE A 364 -14.77 -18.72 5.83
CA ILE A 364 -15.75 -18.25 4.83
C ILE A 364 -17.10 -17.99 5.52
N ILE A 365 -17.74 -16.88 5.15
CA ILE A 365 -19.11 -16.55 5.54
C ILE A 365 -20.07 -17.04 4.45
N ASP A 366 -21.10 -17.80 4.85
CA ASP A 366 -22.13 -18.33 3.96
C ASP A 366 -23.22 -17.27 3.73
N PHE A 367 -23.00 -16.41 2.74
CA PHE A 367 -23.95 -15.37 2.36
C PHE A 367 -25.30 -15.91 1.84
N PRO A 368 -25.35 -16.98 1.03
CA PRO A 368 -26.63 -17.63 0.69
C PRO A 368 -27.44 -18.03 1.92
N ARG A 369 -26.81 -18.68 2.92
CA ARG A 369 -27.50 -19.09 4.15
C ARG A 369 -27.98 -17.89 4.96
N LEU A 370 -27.17 -16.84 5.09
CA LEU A 370 -27.60 -15.59 5.73
C LEU A 370 -28.81 -14.97 5.04
N ARG A 371 -28.84 -14.99 3.70
CA ARG A 371 -29.99 -14.48 2.94
C ARG A 371 -31.25 -15.30 3.19
N GLN A 372 -31.15 -16.63 3.18
CA GLN A 372 -32.29 -17.50 3.52
C GLN A 372 -32.86 -17.18 4.91
N ILE A 373 -32.00 -16.96 5.91
CA ILE A 373 -32.42 -16.62 7.26
C ILE A 373 -33.10 -15.25 7.30
N ALA A 374 -32.50 -14.23 6.67
CA ALA A 374 -33.08 -12.88 6.60
C ALA A 374 -34.47 -12.91 5.94
N ASP A 375 -34.62 -13.60 4.80
CA ASP A 375 -35.88 -13.73 4.10
C ASP A 375 -36.95 -14.45 4.94
N SER A 376 -36.56 -15.48 5.71
CA SER A 376 -37.51 -16.27 6.53
C SER A 376 -38.22 -15.45 7.61
N VAL A 377 -37.63 -14.33 8.04
CA VAL A 377 -38.18 -13.42 9.06
C VAL A 377 -38.52 -12.03 8.52
N GLY A 378 -38.34 -11.82 7.21
CA GLY A 378 -38.59 -10.54 6.55
C GLY A 378 -37.59 -9.43 6.90
N ALA A 379 -36.38 -9.78 7.33
CA ALA A 379 -35.33 -8.82 7.66
C ALA A 379 -34.53 -8.39 6.42
N LEU A 380 -34.00 -7.16 6.44
CA LEU A 380 -32.98 -6.73 5.49
C LEU A 380 -31.64 -7.38 5.84
N LEU A 381 -30.88 -7.80 4.84
CA LEU A 381 -29.50 -8.27 5.01
C LEU A 381 -28.51 -7.16 4.65
N PHE A 382 -27.69 -6.81 5.64
CA PHE A 382 -26.58 -5.87 5.49
C PHE A 382 -25.25 -6.59 5.73
N ILE A 383 -24.37 -6.59 4.72
CA ILE A 383 -23.02 -7.17 4.81
C ILE A 383 -21.94 -6.08 4.86
N ASP A 384 -21.12 -6.08 5.91
CA ASP A 384 -19.88 -5.34 5.98
C ASP A 384 -18.70 -6.25 5.60
N MET A 385 -18.20 -6.11 4.37
CA MET A 385 -17.11 -6.94 3.84
C MET A 385 -15.72 -6.29 4.00
N ALA A 386 -15.57 -5.29 4.87
CA ALA A 386 -14.38 -4.44 4.98
C ALA A 386 -13.03 -5.17 4.98
N HIS A 387 -12.95 -6.29 5.70
CA HIS A 387 -11.73 -7.08 5.82
C HIS A 387 -11.42 -7.92 4.57
N ILE A 388 -12.46 -8.43 3.90
CA ILE A 388 -12.34 -9.38 2.79
C ILE A 388 -12.57 -8.76 1.41
N ALA A 389 -12.79 -7.44 1.30
CA ALA A 389 -13.13 -6.80 0.04
C ALA A 389 -12.11 -7.01 -1.08
N GLY A 390 -10.81 -7.01 -0.76
CA GLY A 390 -9.77 -7.38 -1.71
C GLY A 390 -9.90 -8.83 -2.17
N LEU A 391 -10.18 -9.76 -1.25
CA LEU A 391 -10.33 -11.18 -1.55
C LEU A 391 -11.58 -11.43 -2.39
N VAL A 392 -12.69 -10.72 -2.13
CA VAL A 392 -13.91 -10.77 -2.96
C VAL A 392 -13.58 -10.25 -4.37
N ALA A 393 -12.93 -9.09 -4.48
CA ALA A 393 -12.51 -8.52 -5.77
C ALA A 393 -11.55 -9.45 -6.55
N GLY A 394 -10.66 -10.14 -5.85
CA GLY A 394 -9.74 -11.15 -6.41
C GLY A 394 -10.32 -12.56 -6.52
N GLY A 395 -11.60 -12.77 -6.24
CA GLY A 395 -12.26 -14.08 -6.33
C GLY A 395 -11.68 -15.17 -5.41
N GLN A 396 -11.06 -14.79 -4.29
CA GLN A 396 -10.55 -15.69 -3.24
C GLN A 396 -11.51 -15.84 -2.05
N HIS A 397 -12.59 -15.07 -2.01
CA HIS A 397 -13.68 -15.21 -1.05
C HIS A 397 -15.01 -15.07 -1.81
N PRO A 398 -16.08 -15.82 -1.43
CA PRO A 398 -17.40 -15.63 -2.02
C PRO A 398 -17.88 -14.18 -2.00
N SER A 399 -18.61 -13.78 -3.05
CA SER A 399 -19.21 -12.44 -3.11
C SER A 399 -20.52 -12.41 -2.30
N PRO A 400 -20.77 -11.34 -1.51
CA PRO A 400 -22.06 -11.11 -0.89
C PRO A 400 -23.13 -10.61 -1.87
N ILE A 401 -22.76 -10.28 -3.12
CA ILE A 401 -23.69 -9.92 -4.20
C ILE A 401 -23.99 -11.20 -5.00
N PRO A 402 -25.26 -11.56 -5.25
CA PRO A 402 -26.49 -10.76 -5.07
C PRO A 402 -27.24 -11.03 -3.75
N HIS A 403 -26.61 -11.63 -2.75
CA HIS A 403 -27.30 -12.13 -1.56
C HIS A 403 -27.79 -11.04 -0.61
N ALA A 404 -27.17 -9.86 -0.55
CA ALA A 404 -27.52 -8.79 0.39
C ALA A 404 -28.08 -7.53 -0.26
N GLN A 405 -29.02 -6.86 0.41
CA GLN A 405 -29.57 -5.57 -0.05
C GLN A 405 -28.56 -4.43 0.08
N PHE A 406 -27.71 -4.50 1.11
CA PHE A 406 -26.68 -3.51 1.39
C PHE A 406 -25.34 -4.19 1.61
N ILE A 407 -24.30 -3.65 0.98
CA ILE A 407 -22.92 -4.07 1.19
C ILE A 407 -22.07 -2.84 1.47
N THR A 408 -21.32 -2.83 2.56
CA THR A 408 -20.31 -1.79 2.82
C THR A 408 -18.92 -2.38 2.83
N THR A 409 -17.94 -1.53 2.56
CA THR A 409 -16.54 -1.88 2.78
C THR A 409 -15.68 -0.66 3.02
N THR A 410 -14.55 -0.88 3.72
CA THR A 410 -13.40 0.02 3.68
C THR A 410 -12.56 -0.20 2.42
N THR A 411 -11.79 0.81 2.01
CA THR A 411 -10.93 0.72 0.82
C THR A 411 -9.46 0.42 1.10
N HIS A 412 -8.97 0.53 2.35
CA HIS A 412 -7.53 0.46 2.68
C HIS A 412 -6.97 -0.93 3.01
N LYS A 413 -7.80 -1.87 3.48
CA LYS A 413 -7.38 -3.17 4.03
C LYS A 413 -6.85 -4.11 2.93
N SER A 414 -7.48 -5.27 2.73
CA SER A 414 -7.14 -6.18 1.63
C SER A 414 -7.29 -5.55 0.24
N LEU A 415 -8.10 -4.49 0.09
CA LEU A 415 -8.27 -3.76 -1.17
C LEU A 415 -7.10 -2.79 -1.49
N ARG A 416 -6.23 -2.49 -0.51
CA ARG A 416 -4.96 -1.75 -0.70
C ARG A 416 -5.10 -0.31 -1.23
N GLY A 417 -6.24 0.33 -1.00
CA GLY A 417 -6.51 1.71 -1.39
C GLY A 417 -6.30 2.74 -0.28
N PRO A 418 -6.83 3.97 -0.45
CA PRO A 418 -6.76 4.99 0.59
C PRO A 418 -7.71 4.67 1.75
N ARG A 419 -7.56 5.35 2.88
CA ARG A 419 -8.57 5.30 3.96
C ARG A 419 -9.87 5.91 3.45
N GLY A 420 -10.98 5.21 3.65
CA GLY A 420 -12.28 5.54 3.07
C GLY A 420 -13.28 4.40 3.22
N GLY A 421 -14.54 4.65 2.86
CA GLY A 421 -15.57 3.62 2.73
C GLY A 421 -16.39 3.79 1.45
N ILE A 422 -17.11 2.73 1.07
CA ILE A 422 -18.14 2.77 0.02
C ILE A 422 -19.39 2.04 0.51
N VAL A 423 -20.54 2.42 -0.04
CA VAL A 423 -21.81 1.70 0.12
C VAL A 423 -22.23 1.19 -1.24
N MET A 424 -22.53 -0.09 -1.35
CA MET A 424 -23.17 -0.70 -2.51
C MET A 424 -24.55 -1.19 -2.10
N CYS A 425 -25.52 -1.08 -3.00
CA CYS A 425 -26.88 -1.53 -2.73
C CYS A 425 -27.62 -1.93 -4.02
N GLU A 426 -28.75 -2.59 -3.84
CA GLU A 426 -29.75 -2.75 -4.90
C GLU A 426 -30.26 -1.37 -5.35
N GLU A 427 -30.63 -1.25 -6.63
CA GLU A 427 -31.02 0.01 -7.29
C GLU A 427 -32.19 0.70 -6.58
N ARG A 428 -33.14 -0.07 -6.04
CA ARG A 428 -34.30 0.47 -5.30
C ARG A 428 -33.92 1.31 -4.07
N PHE A 429 -32.72 1.13 -3.52
CA PHE A 429 -32.21 1.89 -2.38
C PHE A 429 -31.25 3.03 -2.77
N ALA A 430 -30.87 3.15 -4.05
CA ALA A 430 -29.84 4.07 -4.51
C ALA A 430 -30.09 5.53 -4.06
N LYS A 431 -31.28 6.06 -4.35
CA LYS A 431 -31.67 7.43 -3.97
C LYS A 431 -31.68 7.63 -2.45
N GLN A 432 -32.08 6.61 -1.70
CA GLN A 432 -32.16 6.68 -0.24
C GLN A 432 -30.76 6.72 0.38
N ILE A 433 -29.86 5.83 -0.07
CA ILE A 433 -28.46 5.82 0.35
C ILE A 433 -27.78 7.14 0.00
N ASP A 434 -27.95 7.63 -1.23
CA ASP A 434 -27.33 8.88 -1.65
C ASP A 434 -27.81 10.06 -0.79
N ALA A 435 -29.12 10.16 -0.53
CA ALA A 435 -29.67 11.21 0.33
C ALA A 435 -29.21 11.08 1.80
N THR A 436 -29.02 9.85 2.29
CA THR A 436 -28.55 9.61 3.66
C THR A 436 -27.06 9.87 3.81
N VAL A 437 -26.23 9.53 2.82
CA VAL A 437 -24.81 9.93 2.81
C VAL A 437 -24.74 11.46 2.83
N PHE A 438 -25.28 12.11 1.81
CA PHE A 438 -25.34 13.56 1.73
C PHE A 438 -26.75 14.03 1.34
N PRO A 439 -27.37 14.95 2.09
CA PRO A 439 -26.83 15.73 3.23
C PRO A 439 -26.99 15.05 4.61
N GLY A 440 -27.37 13.76 4.67
CA GLY A 440 -27.75 13.13 5.93
C GLY A 440 -26.63 13.01 6.98
N VAL A 441 -25.54 12.29 6.68
CA VAL A 441 -24.47 11.97 7.66
C VAL A 441 -23.12 12.60 7.36
N GLN A 442 -22.94 13.21 6.18
CA GLN A 442 -21.75 13.97 5.82
C GLN A 442 -22.09 15.28 5.09
N GLY A 443 -21.13 16.20 5.08
CA GLY A 443 -21.07 17.36 4.18
C GLY A 443 -20.28 17.04 2.91
N GLY A 444 -19.38 17.95 2.51
CA GLY A 444 -18.56 17.82 1.30
C GLY A 444 -17.79 16.49 1.17
N PRO A 445 -17.78 15.86 -0.02
CA PRO A 445 -16.96 14.69 -0.28
C PRO A 445 -15.46 15.03 -0.32
N LEU A 446 -14.62 14.10 0.13
CA LEU A 446 -13.16 14.22 0.06
C LEU A 446 -12.68 13.84 -1.34
N MET A 447 -12.67 14.78 -2.28
CA MET A 447 -12.39 14.50 -3.70
C MET A 447 -11.01 13.89 -3.96
N HIS A 448 -9.99 14.27 -3.19
CA HIS A 448 -8.66 13.65 -3.23
C HIS A 448 -8.69 12.17 -2.81
N VAL A 449 -9.48 11.81 -1.79
CA VAL A 449 -9.68 10.42 -1.39
C VAL A 449 -10.48 9.66 -2.43
N ILE A 450 -11.52 10.25 -3.03
CA ILE A 450 -12.31 9.61 -4.09
C ILE A 450 -11.46 9.33 -5.33
N ALA A 451 -10.60 10.28 -5.73
CA ALA A 451 -9.64 10.05 -6.81
C ALA A 451 -8.67 8.91 -6.48
N ALA A 452 -8.14 8.88 -5.25
CA ALA A 452 -7.30 7.81 -4.77
C ALA A 452 -8.03 6.44 -4.74
N LYS A 453 -9.33 6.41 -4.40
CA LYS A 453 -10.18 5.21 -4.53
C LYS A 453 -10.29 4.78 -5.99
N ALA A 454 -10.46 5.71 -6.94
CA ALA A 454 -10.51 5.39 -8.36
C ALA A 454 -9.20 4.73 -8.85
N VAL A 455 -8.03 5.19 -8.38
CA VAL A 455 -6.73 4.56 -8.67
C VAL A 455 -6.69 3.14 -8.10
N CYS A 456 -7.02 2.97 -6.82
CA CYS A 456 -7.11 1.66 -6.17
C CYS A 456 -8.01 0.68 -6.93
N PHE A 457 -9.20 1.10 -7.35
CA PHE A 457 -10.12 0.23 -8.11
C PHE A 457 -9.57 -0.10 -9.50
N HIS A 458 -8.83 0.82 -10.12
CA HIS A 458 -8.16 0.53 -11.39
C HIS A 458 -7.07 -0.53 -11.23
N GLU A 459 -6.26 -0.46 -10.17
CA GLU A 459 -5.28 -1.49 -9.83
C GLU A 459 -5.97 -2.83 -9.52
N ALA A 460 -7.06 -2.81 -8.76
CA ALA A 460 -7.80 -4.00 -8.39
C ALA A 460 -8.48 -4.70 -9.59
N LEU A 461 -8.78 -3.95 -10.66
CA LEU A 461 -9.28 -4.50 -11.92
C LEU A 461 -8.20 -5.22 -12.75
N GLN A 462 -6.92 -5.10 -12.41
CA GLN A 462 -5.84 -5.74 -13.16
C GLN A 462 -5.68 -7.23 -12.78
N PRO A 463 -5.29 -8.11 -13.73
CA PRO A 463 -5.10 -9.53 -13.46
C PRO A 463 -4.12 -9.83 -12.31
N GLN A 464 -3.07 -9.02 -12.16
CA GLN A 464 -2.06 -9.18 -11.11
C GLN A 464 -2.65 -9.01 -9.70
N PHE A 465 -3.74 -8.25 -9.56
CA PHE A 465 -4.41 -8.11 -8.26
C PHE A 465 -5.06 -9.42 -7.83
N ARG A 466 -5.64 -10.18 -8.76
CA ARG A 466 -6.19 -11.52 -8.47
C ARG A 466 -5.11 -12.47 -7.96
N GLU A 467 -3.93 -12.43 -8.59
CA GLU A 467 -2.78 -13.24 -8.18
C GLU A 467 -2.25 -12.82 -6.80
N TYR A 468 -2.16 -11.51 -6.53
CA TYR A 468 -1.85 -10.98 -5.21
C TYR A 468 -2.80 -11.51 -4.13
N GLN A 469 -4.12 -11.45 -4.36
CA GLN A 469 -5.10 -11.95 -3.38
C GLN A 469 -4.98 -13.45 -3.15
N ARG A 470 -4.67 -14.23 -4.19
CA ARG A 470 -4.39 -15.66 -4.07
C ARG A 470 -3.18 -15.90 -3.15
N GLN A 471 -2.11 -15.15 -3.35
CA GLN A 471 -0.91 -15.22 -2.52
C GLN A 471 -1.20 -14.82 -1.06
N VAL A 472 -2.06 -13.83 -0.82
CA VAL A 472 -2.46 -13.43 0.55
C VAL A 472 -3.05 -14.61 1.32
N VAL A 473 -3.95 -15.39 0.69
CA VAL A 473 -4.59 -16.57 1.32
C VAL A 473 -3.58 -17.71 1.51
N LEU A 474 -2.69 -17.95 0.54
CA LEU A 474 -1.63 -18.95 0.68
C LEU A 474 -0.69 -18.62 1.85
N ASN A 475 -0.26 -17.37 1.94
CA ASN A 475 0.57 -16.88 3.03
C ASN A 475 -0.14 -17.03 4.37
N ALA A 476 -1.43 -16.71 4.45
CA ALA A 476 -2.18 -16.84 5.69
C ALA A 476 -2.25 -18.31 6.17
N LYS A 477 -2.41 -19.25 5.24
CA LYS A 477 -2.38 -20.69 5.54
C LYS A 477 -1.00 -21.17 5.97
N ALA A 478 0.06 -20.71 5.31
CA ALA A 478 1.44 -21.04 5.67
C ALA A 478 1.81 -20.52 7.07
N LEU A 479 1.50 -19.27 7.38
CA LEU A 479 1.73 -18.68 8.70
C LEU A 479 0.95 -19.42 9.80
N ALA A 480 -0.33 -19.74 9.56
CA ALA A 480 -1.14 -20.50 10.50
C ALA A 480 -0.54 -21.90 10.77
N ALA A 481 -0.06 -22.59 9.73
CA ALA A 481 0.58 -23.89 9.84
C ALA A 481 1.93 -23.81 10.58
N GLY A 482 2.75 -22.79 10.31
CA GLY A 482 4.01 -22.53 11.00
C GLY A 482 3.80 -22.29 12.50
N LEU A 483 2.85 -21.43 12.87
CA LEU A 483 2.51 -21.18 14.27
C LEU A 483 1.96 -22.44 14.97
N ALA A 484 1.13 -23.23 14.27
CA ALA A 484 0.64 -24.49 14.81
C ALA A 484 1.77 -25.50 15.10
N LYS A 485 2.82 -25.54 14.25
CA LYS A 485 4.01 -26.38 14.46
C LYS A 485 4.78 -26.01 15.74
N HIS A 486 4.73 -24.75 16.15
CA HIS A 486 5.31 -24.26 17.42
C HIS A 486 4.39 -24.46 18.65
N GLY A 487 3.25 -25.14 18.47
CA GLY A 487 2.33 -25.48 19.54
C GLY A 487 1.35 -24.37 19.90
N TYR A 488 1.18 -23.35 19.05
CA TYR A 488 0.08 -22.40 19.19
C TYR A 488 -1.22 -23.00 18.64
N ARG A 489 -2.35 -22.74 19.31
CA ARG A 489 -3.66 -23.15 18.81
C ARG A 489 -4.22 -22.07 17.89
N ILE A 490 -4.65 -22.46 16.70
CA ILE A 490 -5.33 -21.56 15.76
C ILE A 490 -6.85 -21.71 15.93
N VAL A 491 -7.54 -20.62 16.23
CA VAL A 491 -9.01 -20.60 16.40
C VAL A 491 -9.68 -21.13 15.14
N SER A 492 -10.71 -21.95 15.32
CA SER A 492 -11.44 -22.68 14.28
C SER A 492 -10.60 -23.67 13.47
N GLY A 493 -9.36 -23.95 13.87
CA GLY A 493 -8.45 -24.93 13.26
C GLY A 493 -7.68 -24.45 12.03
N GLY A 494 -7.63 -23.15 11.73
CA GLY A 494 -6.97 -22.61 10.54
C GLY A 494 -7.64 -21.37 9.96
N THR A 495 -7.39 -21.08 8.68
CA THR A 495 -7.96 -19.93 7.96
C THR A 495 -8.26 -20.22 6.50
N ASP A 496 -9.31 -19.57 5.99
CA ASP A 496 -9.74 -19.54 4.59
C ASP A 496 -9.63 -18.13 3.99
N ASN A 497 -9.14 -17.15 4.75
CA ASN A 497 -8.98 -15.76 4.32
C ASN A 497 -7.60 -15.21 4.69
N HIS A 498 -7.46 -13.89 4.83
CA HIS A 498 -6.19 -13.20 5.00
C HIS A 498 -5.72 -13.08 6.46
N LEU A 499 -6.50 -13.59 7.43
CA LEU A 499 -6.20 -13.45 8.84
C LEU A 499 -6.38 -14.74 9.62
N MET A 500 -5.80 -14.80 10.81
CA MET A 500 -6.02 -15.87 11.78
C MET A 500 -6.03 -15.30 13.20
N LEU A 501 -6.63 -16.06 14.12
CA LEU A 501 -6.60 -15.79 15.55
C LEU A 501 -5.75 -16.87 16.21
N VAL A 502 -4.74 -16.43 16.96
CA VAL A 502 -3.80 -17.28 17.66
C VAL A 502 -4.16 -17.25 19.14
N ASP A 503 -4.46 -18.42 19.71
CA ASP A 503 -4.74 -18.59 21.13
C ASP A 503 -3.42 -18.81 21.88
N LEU A 504 -3.11 -17.88 22.77
CA LEU A 504 -1.86 -17.80 23.52
C LEU A 504 -1.96 -18.47 24.90
N ARG A 505 -3.17 -18.78 25.36
CA ARG A 505 -3.41 -19.39 26.68
C ARG A 505 -2.69 -20.72 26.88
N PRO A 506 -2.54 -21.62 25.87
CA PRO A 506 -1.76 -22.85 26.03
C PRO A 506 -0.27 -22.64 26.34
N LYS A 507 0.23 -21.42 26.18
CA LYS A 507 1.62 -21.01 26.47
C LYS A 507 1.72 -20.10 27.70
N ASP A 508 0.63 -19.96 28.48
CA ASP A 508 0.54 -19.06 29.63
C ASP A 508 0.86 -17.58 29.31
N LEU A 509 0.64 -17.16 28.06
CA LEU A 509 0.82 -15.80 27.59
C LEU A 509 -0.53 -15.10 27.38
N ASN A 510 -0.56 -13.78 27.55
CA ASN A 510 -1.68 -12.96 27.08
C ASN A 510 -1.28 -12.07 25.89
N GLY A 511 -2.28 -11.62 25.14
CA GLY A 511 -2.10 -10.82 23.93
C GLY A 511 -1.40 -9.48 24.16
N LYS A 512 -1.46 -8.91 25.37
CA LYS A 512 -0.70 -7.68 25.67
C LYS A 512 0.79 -7.99 25.72
N GLU A 513 1.20 -9.01 26.46
CA GLU A 513 2.60 -9.45 26.55
C GLU A 513 3.14 -9.86 25.19
N ALA A 514 2.36 -10.63 24.42
CA ALA A 514 2.75 -11.05 23.09
C ALA A 514 2.93 -9.86 22.14
N GLN A 515 1.97 -8.92 22.12
CA GLN A 515 2.07 -7.73 21.28
C GLN A 515 3.30 -6.89 21.65
N GLU A 516 3.53 -6.59 22.93
CA GLU A 516 4.66 -5.77 23.37
C GLU A 516 6.02 -6.46 23.11
N THR A 517 6.06 -7.79 23.16
CA THR A 517 7.29 -8.55 22.92
C THR A 517 7.62 -8.65 21.44
N LEU A 518 6.62 -8.96 20.61
CA LEU A 518 6.78 -8.99 19.15
C LEU A 518 7.11 -7.61 18.59
N ASP A 519 6.52 -6.53 19.11
CA ASP A 519 6.81 -5.18 18.64
C ASP A 519 8.28 -4.77 18.92
N ARG A 520 8.85 -5.19 20.06
CA ARG A 520 10.29 -5.02 20.35
C ARG A 520 11.19 -5.84 19.41
N ALA A 521 10.68 -6.95 18.89
CA ALA A 521 11.36 -7.78 17.89
C ALA A 521 11.14 -7.28 16.44
N GLY A 522 10.45 -6.14 16.25
CA GLY A 522 10.15 -5.62 14.92
C GLY A 522 8.99 -6.33 14.21
N ILE A 523 8.15 -7.08 14.93
CA ILE A 523 6.98 -7.79 14.41
C ILE A 523 5.71 -7.14 14.97
N THR A 524 5.01 -6.38 14.15
CA THR A 524 3.84 -5.61 14.60
C THR A 524 2.57 -6.45 14.43
N VAL A 525 1.88 -6.71 15.56
CA VAL A 525 0.63 -7.48 15.63
C VAL A 525 -0.43 -6.73 16.43
N ASN A 526 -1.65 -7.26 16.47
CA ASN A 526 -2.74 -6.72 17.30
C ASN A 526 -3.20 -7.75 18.33
N LYS A 527 -3.17 -7.38 19.62
CA LYS A 527 -3.85 -8.15 20.68
C LYS A 527 -5.34 -8.20 20.42
N ASN A 528 -5.94 -9.37 20.59
CA ASN A 528 -7.34 -9.59 20.23
C ASN A 528 -7.97 -10.64 21.14
N ALA A 529 -9.21 -10.41 21.59
CA ALA A 529 -9.99 -11.45 22.25
C ALA A 529 -10.29 -12.59 21.26
N ILE A 530 -10.45 -13.80 21.77
CA ILE A 530 -10.88 -14.96 20.97
C ILE A 530 -12.28 -15.40 21.42
N PRO A 531 -13.00 -16.20 20.61
CA PRO A 531 -14.26 -16.77 21.06
C PRO A 531 -14.10 -17.50 22.40
N PHE A 532 -15.04 -17.29 23.32
CA PHE A 532 -15.04 -17.90 24.66
C PHE A 532 -13.78 -17.59 25.49
N ASP A 533 -13.18 -16.43 25.27
CA ASP A 533 -12.08 -15.93 26.09
C ASP A 533 -12.56 -15.58 27.49
N THR A 534 -11.96 -16.21 28.50
CA THR A 534 -12.21 -15.96 29.92
C THR A 534 -11.31 -14.86 30.48
N SER A 535 -10.37 -14.34 29.67
CA SER A 535 -9.40 -13.33 30.07
C SER A 535 -10.00 -11.92 30.07
N SER A 536 -9.35 -10.99 30.76
CA SER A 536 -9.75 -9.59 30.75
C SER A 536 -9.62 -8.98 29.34
N PRO A 537 -10.56 -8.14 28.88
CA PRO A 537 -10.43 -7.43 27.61
C PRO A 537 -9.14 -6.58 27.46
N PHE A 538 -8.51 -6.18 28.57
CA PHE A 538 -7.24 -5.43 28.55
C PHE A 538 -6.01 -6.32 28.32
N LYS A 539 -6.13 -7.60 28.67
CA LYS A 539 -5.14 -8.67 28.53
C LYS A 539 -5.82 -9.90 27.90
N PRO A 540 -6.26 -9.79 26.63
CA PRO A 540 -7.00 -10.86 25.97
C PRO A 540 -6.12 -12.10 25.81
N GLY A 541 -6.72 -13.27 25.66
CA GLY A 541 -6.03 -14.55 25.53
C GLY A 541 -5.39 -14.80 24.16
N GLY A 542 -5.45 -13.86 23.22
CA GLY A 542 -4.94 -14.07 21.87
C GLY A 542 -4.40 -12.84 21.15
N ILE A 543 -3.90 -13.08 19.95
CA ILE A 543 -3.51 -12.08 18.95
C ILE A 543 -4.20 -12.38 17.62
N ARG A 544 -4.42 -11.32 16.85
CA ARG A 544 -4.91 -11.39 15.47
C ARG A 544 -3.80 -10.98 14.53
N VAL A 545 -3.45 -11.87 13.63
CA VAL A 545 -2.41 -11.65 12.61
C VAL A 545 -3.01 -11.82 11.22
N GLY A 546 -2.49 -11.07 10.25
CA GLY A 546 -2.89 -11.18 8.85
C GLY A 546 -1.77 -10.84 7.90
N THR A 547 -1.91 -11.34 6.68
CA THR A 547 -0.86 -11.36 5.66
C THR A 547 -0.95 -10.31 4.52
N PRO A 548 -1.95 -9.39 4.41
CA PRO A 548 -1.98 -8.46 3.28
C PRO A 548 -0.73 -7.59 3.11
N ALA A 549 -0.20 -7.02 4.19
CA ALA A 549 0.92 -6.07 4.15
C ALA A 549 2.25 -6.75 3.76
N VAL A 550 2.59 -7.87 4.41
CA VAL A 550 3.78 -8.68 4.06
C VAL A 550 3.70 -9.23 2.63
N THR A 551 2.52 -9.64 2.18
CA THR A 551 2.33 -10.12 0.79
C THR A 551 2.51 -8.99 -0.21
N THR A 552 2.09 -7.76 0.11
CA THR A 552 2.35 -6.58 -0.74
C THR A 552 3.84 -6.31 -0.91
N ARG A 553 4.66 -6.67 0.09
CA ARG A 553 6.14 -6.58 0.04
C ARG A 553 6.80 -7.74 -0.71
N GLY A 554 6.03 -8.65 -1.30
CA GLY A 554 6.52 -9.75 -2.12
C GLY A 554 6.80 -11.06 -1.37
N MET A 555 6.57 -11.10 -0.05
CA MET A 555 6.75 -12.31 0.75
C MET A 555 5.76 -13.41 0.33
N LYS A 556 6.21 -14.66 0.44
CA LYS A 556 5.51 -15.89 0.06
C LYS A 556 5.51 -16.88 1.22
N GLU A 557 5.08 -18.12 0.96
CA GLU A 557 4.89 -19.15 1.97
C GLU A 557 6.16 -19.47 2.77
N GLU A 558 7.33 -19.46 2.15
CA GLU A 558 8.61 -19.72 2.82
C GLU A 558 8.90 -18.65 3.89
N GLU A 559 8.75 -17.37 3.54
CA GLU A 559 8.92 -16.28 4.51
C GLU A 559 7.85 -16.34 5.61
N MET A 560 6.65 -16.84 5.35
CA MET A 560 5.63 -16.99 6.39
C MET A 560 6.01 -18.05 7.43
N LEU A 561 6.73 -19.10 7.02
CA LEU A 561 7.25 -20.10 7.94
C LEU A 561 8.39 -19.52 8.79
N GLU A 562 9.29 -18.75 8.18
CA GLU A 562 10.35 -18.04 8.89
C GLU A 562 9.79 -17.03 9.89
N ILE A 563 8.77 -16.26 9.50
CA ILE A 563 8.07 -15.35 10.42
C ILE A 563 7.44 -16.12 11.59
N ALA A 564 6.88 -17.31 11.35
CA ALA A 564 6.35 -18.14 12.44
C ALA A 564 7.45 -18.60 13.40
N ASP A 565 8.63 -18.96 12.89
CA ASP A 565 9.81 -19.31 13.70
C ASP A 565 10.27 -18.11 14.54
N LEU A 566 10.39 -16.92 13.95
CA LEU A 566 10.77 -15.69 14.65
C LEU A 566 9.75 -15.29 15.74
N MET A 567 8.45 -15.44 15.44
CA MET A 567 7.40 -15.19 16.42
C MET A 567 7.49 -16.15 17.61
N ALA A 568 7.78 -17.42 17.36
CA ALA A 568 7.92 -18.43 18.41
C ALA A 568 9.22 -18.30 19.22
N GLU A 569 10.30 -17.79 18.62
CA GLU A 569 11.54 -17.49 19.34
C GLU A 569 11.38 -16.29 20.27
N ALA A 570 10.64 -15.27 19.82
CA ALA A 570 10.43 -14.05 20.60
C ALA A 570 9.46 -14.26 21.79
N LEU A 571 8.48 -15.16 21.66
CA LEU A 571 7.41 -15.42 22.63
C LEU A 571 7.74 -16.60 23.56
#